data_AF-A0A8H3WKG2-F1
#
_entry.id   AF-A0A8H3WKG2-F1
#
_cell.length_a   1.000
_cell.length_b   1.000
_cell.length_c   1.000
_cell.angle_alpha   90.00
_cell.angle_beta   90.00
_cell.angle_gamma   90.00
#
_symmetry.space_group_name_H-M   'P 1'
#
loop_
_entity.id
_entity.type
_entity.pdbx_description
1 polymer ?
#
loop_
_entity_poly.entity_id
_entity_poly.type
_entity_poly.pdbx_seq_one_letter_code
_entity_poly.pdbx_strand_id
1 'polypeptide(L)'
;MSAISKTLSKLARGARKPAALTQSRPLATVQDNNLAKMAATMPPGHKATVAQLETFTLPERVTGSKGDIAMGKALVDAWRRDGILQVSMNDKQQAIFNEATASSKAFFAKPPAEKAACVDSQSYAGYIASGEEITDGIADYSEIFTVTKDLDLAEPRVRAKWPCHGPAPWPDYEMKQPMTTYMEYLGESGEKLLQLTELGLNVPAGSLTNLTADGWHHMRILRFPPTHNTNGKGKEGRGIGSHTDYGLLVIAAQDDVGGLFIRPPYDGEHYANWEKSAAGMKEDDEKWHYVPPVPNVFTVFPGDIMQYITNSYLPSTPHKVGLNTRDRFAFAYFHEPSFQAVAKPLPGYDVGQSPKEGIHYGTHFTNMFLRNYPERITTKRMMAENRLAKLQDKELRTLPPKKETYIPSVGRQSQQQASL
;
A
#
# COMPACT_ATOMS: atom_id res chain seq x y z
N MET A 1 -78.57 -43.88 -0.39
CA MET A 1 -78.16 -42.64 0.30
C MET A 1 -76.81 -42.18 -0.28
N SER A 2 -76.77 -40.95 -0.81
CA SER A 2 -75.62 -40.02 -0.94
C SER A 2 -74.36 -40.45 -1.74
N ALA A 3 -73.59 -39.63 -2.46
CA ALA A 3 -73.70 -38.36 -3.22
C ALA A 3 -72.27 -38.07 -3.77
N ILE A 4 -72.18 -37.56 -5.01
CA ILE A 4 -71.29 -36.50 -5.54
C ILE A 4 -69.87 -36.27 -4.92
N SER A 5 -68.80 -36.30 -5.73
CA SER A 5 -67.86 -35.17 -6.03
C SER A 5 -66.36 -35.52 -6.24
N LYS A 6 -65.83 -35.04 -7.37
CA LYS A 6 -64.48 -34.51 -7.74
C LYS A 6 -63.27 -34.72 -6.79
N THR A 7 -62.07 -34.92 -7.36
CA THR A 7 -61.03 -33.84 -7.59
C THR A 7 -59.69 -34.42 -8.13
N LEU A 8 -59.03 -33.62 -8.98
CA LEU A 8 -57.74 -33.80 -9.64
C LEU A 8 -56.51 -33.90 -8.71
N SER A 9 -55.50 -34.67 -9.10
CA SER A 9 -54.09 -34.25 -9.32
C SER A 9 -53.12 -35.42 -9.13
N LYS A 10 -52.25 -35.69 -10.13
CA LYS A 10 -50.79 -35.83 -9.96
C LYS A 10 -50.07 -36.37 -11.21
N LEU A 11 -49.05 -35.59 -11.59
CA LEU A 11 -47.72 -36.02 -12.06
C LEU A 11 -47.55 -36.50 -13.50
N ALA A 12 -47.49 -35.52 -14.41
CA ALA A 12 -46.68 -35.60 -15.61
C ALA A 12 -45.19 -35.70 -15.24
N ARG A 13 -44.57 -36.81 -15.65
CA ARG A 13 -43.12 -37.00 -15.67
C ARG A 13 -42.55 -36.41 -16.97
N GLY A 14 -41.40 -35.74 -16.86
CA GLY A 14 -40.44 -35.67 -17.96
C GLY A 14 -40.25 -34.28 -18.60
N ALA A 15 -39.29 -33.51 -18.09
CA ALA A 15 -38.45 -32.63 -18.90
C ALA A 15 -37.16 -32.31 -18.15
N ARG A 16 -36.01 -32.64 -18.76
CA ARG A 16 -34.65 -32.35 -18.28
C ARG A 16 -34.42 -30.84 -18.20
N LYS A 17 -33.83 -30.36 -17.10
CA LYS A 17 -33.19 -29.03 -17.01
C LYS A 17 -31.68 -29.15 -17.25
N PRO A 18 -31.04 -28.17 -17.90
CA PRO A 18 -29.59 -28.17 -18.08
C PRO A 18 -28.89 -27.82 -16.76
N ALA A 19 -27.75 -28.45 -16.51
CA ALA A 19 -26.92 -28.20 -15.34
C ALA A 19 -26.31 -26.80 -15.41
N ALA A 20 -26.67 -25.94 -14.46
CA ALA A 20 -25.98 -24.68 -14.23
C ALA A 20 -24.71 -24.96 -13.41
N LEU A 21 -23.54 -24.82 -14.04
CA LEU A 21 -22.26 -24.71 -13.35
C LEU A 21 -22.15 -23.30 -12.75
N THR A 22 -22.73 -23.11 -11.57
CA THR A 22 -22.44 -21.94 -10.73
C THR A 22 -21.37 -22.34 -9.71
N GLN A 23 -20.10 -22.18 -10.06
CA GLN A 23 -19.04 -22.11 -9.05
C GLN A 23 -19.01 -20.67 -8.51
N SER A 24 -19.80 -20.40 -7.46
CA SER A 24 -19.56 -19.25 -6.60
C SER A 24 -18.30 -19.56 -5.77
N ARG A 25 -17.20 -18.86 -6.04
CA ARG A 25 -16.05 -18.86 -5.13
C ARG A 25 -16.50 -18.19 -3.82
N PRO A 26 -16.41 -18.84 -2.66
CA PRO A 26 -16.73 -18.19 -1.40
C PRO A 26 -15.68 -17.12 -1.09
N LEU A 27 -16.13 -15.96 -0.60
CA LEU A 27 -15.31 -15.03 0.17
C LEU A 27 -14.77 -15.82 1.37
N ALA A 28 -13.49 -16.18 1.34
CA ALA A 28 -12.88 -16.96 2.40
C ALA A 28 -12.34 -16.00 3.47
N THR A 29 -13.16 -15.70 4.49
CA THR A 29 -12.65 -15.14 5.74
C THR A 29 -11.74 -16.19 6.37
N VAL A 30 -10.43 -15.95 6.44
CA VAL A 30 -9.54 -16.79 7.26
C VAL A 30 -9.80 -16.44 8.71
N GLN A 31 -10.76 -17.14 9.32
CA GLN A 31 -10.97 -17.09 10.76
C GLN A 31 -9.93 -17.98 11.46
N ASP A 32 -8.74 -17.44 11.76
CA ASP A 32 -7.89 -18.05 12.78
C ASP A 32 -8.54 -17.75 14.15
N ASN A 33 -9.42 -18.65 14.59
CA ASN A 33 -10.32 -18.44 15.75
C ASN A 33 -9.61 -18.41 17.12
N ASN A 34 -8.28 -18.28 17.17
CA ASN A 34 -7.54 -18.17 18.43
C ASN A 34 -7.12 -16.72 18.71
N LEU A 35 -8.09 -15.89 19.11
CA LEU A 35 -7.87 -14.50 19.52
C LEU A 35 -6.78 -14.34 20.58
N ALA A 36 -6.63 -15.31 21.49
CA ALA A 36 -5.57 -15.28 22.50
C ALA A 36 -4.17 -15.42 21.87
N LYS A 37 -4.01 -16.29 20.88
CA LYS A 37 -2.76 -16.44 20.12
C LYS A 37 -2.45 -15.17 19.32
N MET A 38 -3.45 -14.57 18.68
CA MET A 38 -3.29 -13.31 17.95
C MET A 38 -2.87 -12.19 18.91
N ALA A 39 -3.55 -12.07 20.05
CA ALA A 39 -3.24 -11.07 21.09
C ALA A 39 -1.83 -11.23 21.69
N ALA A 40 -1.30 -12.46 21.77
CA ALA A 40 0.01 -12.74 22.38
C ALA A 40 1.20 -12.08 21.67
N THR A 41 1.02 -11.64 20.42
CA THR A 41 2.04 -10.92 19.64
C THR A 41 1.93 -9.39 19.80
N MET A 42 0.96 -8.88 20.57
CA MET A 42 0.83 -7.45 20.83
C MET A 42 2.05 -6.91 21.60
N PRO A 43 2.65 -5.79 21.17
CA PRO A 43 3.71 -5.11 21.91
C PRO A 43 3.38 -4.91 23.39
N PRO A 44 4.35 -5.11 24.30
CA PRO A 44 4.14 -4.91 25.73
C PRO A 44 3.79 -3.45 26.04
N GLY A 45 2.89 -3.24 27.01
CA GLY A 45 2.47 -1.91 27.45
C GLY A 45 1.41 -1.22 26.59
N HIS A 46 1.08 -1.79 25.41
CA HIS A 46 0.02 -1.26 24.55
C HIS A 46 -1.35 -1.85 24.93
N LYS A 47 -2.40 -1.04 24.76
CA LYS A 47 -3.81 -1.45 24.91
C LYS A 47 -4.54 -1.20 23.59
N ALA A 48 -5.08 -2.24 22.99
CA ALA A 48 -5.77 -2.17 21.71
C ALA A 48 -6.77 -3.32 21.56
N THR A 49 -7.78 -3.12 20.72
CA THR A 49 -8.66 -4.21 20.27
C THR A 49 -7.91 -5.07 19.25
N VAL A 50 -7.93 -6.39 19.36
CA VAL A 50 -7.34 -7.24 18.31
C VAL A 50 -8.25 -7.20 17.08
N ALA A 51 -7.72 -6.74 15.95
CA ALA A 51 -8.46 -6.64 14.70
C ALA A 51 -8.78 -8.03 14.15
N GLN A 52 -10.03 -8.22 13.70
CA GLN A 52 -10.46 -9.38 12.92
C GLN A 52 -10.77 -8.88 11.51
N LEU A 53 -9.83 -9.06 10.60
CA LEU A 53 -9.89 -8.44 9.28
C LEU A 53 -10.48 -9.39 8.24
N GLU A 54 -11.25 -8.86 7.30
CA GLU A 54 -11.67 -9.62 6.13
C GLU A 54 -10.48 -9.93 5.21
N THR A 55 -10.37 -11.18 4.79
CA THR A 55 -9.34 -11.65 3.86
C THR A 55 -9.93 -11.89 2.47
N PHE A 56 -9.31 -11.30 1.45
CA PHE A 56 -9.71 -11.43 0.06
C PHE A 56 -8.69 -12.26 -0.73
N THR A 57 -9.14 -12.86 -1.84
CA THR A 57 -8.24 -13.46 -2.85
C THR A 57 -8.46 -12.71 -4.15
N LEU A 58 -7.45 -11.95 -4.59
CA LEU A 58 -7.57 -11.17 -5.82
C LEU A 58 -7.72 -12.10 -7.04
N PRO A 59 -8.54 -11.71 -8.04
CA PRO A 59 -8.61 -12.45 -9.29
C PRO A 59 -7.29 -12.32 -10.06
N GLU A 60 -7.06 -13.23 -11.01
CA GLU A 60 -5.90 -13.12 -11.90
C GLU A 60 -5.95 -11.82 -12.72
N ARG A 61 -7.17 -11.45 -13.17
CA ARG A 61 -7.48 -10.21 -13.90
C ARG A 61 -8.85 -9.71 -13.47
N VAL A 62 -9.01 -8.39 -13.41
CA VAL A 62 -10.31 -7.75 -13.20
C VAL A 62 -10.94 -7.51 -14.57
N THR A 63 -12.17 -8.01 -14.78
CA THR A 63 -12.84 -7.93 -16.08
C THR A 63 -14.13 -7.11 -16.04
N GLY A 64 -14.50 -6.57 -14.88
CA GLY A 64 -15.81 -5.93 -14.66
C GLY A 64 -16.94 -6.94 -14.56
N SER A 65 -16.64 -8.19 -14.20
CA SER A 65 -17.66 -9.22 -13.99
C SER A 65 -18.55 -8.88 -12.78
N LYS A 66 -19.71 -9.55 -12.65
CA LYS A 66 -20.55 -9.41 -11.44
C LYS A 66 -19.78 -9.77 -10.16
N GLY A 67 -18.84 -10.72 -10.26
CA GLY A 67 -17.96 -11.09 -9.16
C GLY A 67 -16.99 -9.97 -8.79
N ASP A 68 -16.38 -9.33 -9.79
CA ASP A 68 -15.47 -8.20 -9.56
C ASP A 68 -16.19 -7.01 -8.94
N ILE A 69 -17.41 -6.70 -9.39
CA ILE A 69 -18.23 -5.62 -8.82
C ILE A 69 -18.59 -5.92 -7.37
N ALA A 70 -18.99 -7.15 -7.07
CA ALA A 70 -19.30 -7.56 -5.70
C ALA A 70 -18.06 -7.51 -4.79
N MET A 71 -16.91 -7.97 -5.28
CA MET A 71 -15.64 -7.89 -4.55
C MET A 71 -15.23 -6.43 -4.33
N GLY A 72 -15.30 -5.57 -5.35
CA GLY A 72 -15.00 -4.14 -5.23
C GLY A 72 -15.82 -3.45 -4.16
N LYS A 73 -17.13 -3.74 -4.08
CA LYS A 73 -17.99 -3.24 -3.01
C LYS A 73 -17.56 -3.75 -1.64
N ALA A 74 -17.23 -5.04 -1.52
CA ALA A 74 -16.76 -5.61 -0.26
C ALA A 74 -15.42 -5.00 0.21
N LEU A 75 -14.49 -4.69 -0.70
CA LEU A 75 -13.24 -4.00 -0.36
C LEU A 75 -13.54 -2.59 0.20
N VAL A 76 -14.40 -1.83 -0.48
CA VAL A 76 -14.84 -0.50 -0.04
C VAL A 76 -15.51 -0.57 1.33
N ASP A 77 -16.42 -1.50 1.54
CA ASP A 77 -17.12 -1.69 2.81
C ASP A 77 -16.16 -2.08 3.95
N ALA A 78 -15.17 -2.93 3.68
CA ALA A 78 -14.14 -3.31 4.65
C ALA A 78 -13.29 -2.11 5.08
N TRP A 79 -12.84 -1.26 4.14
CA TRP A 79 -12.11 -0.03 4.50
C TRP A 79 -12.98 0.95 5.28
N ARG A 80 -14.27 1.09 4.94
CA ARG A 80 -15.18 1.99 5.65
C ARG A 80 -15.51 1.53 7.07
N ARG A 81 -15.48 0.22 7.31
CA ARG A 81 -15.79 -0.36 8.62
C ARG A 81 -14.55 -0.51 9.50
N ASP A 82 -13.48 -1.07 8.93
CA ASP A 82 -12.31 -1.51 9.71
C ASP A 82 -11.06 -0.66 9.42
N GLY A 83 -11.07 0.19 8.39
CA GLY A 83 -9.91 0.97 7.92
C GLY A 83 -8.88 0.14 7.14
N ILE A 84 -8.93 -1.19 7.23
CA ILE A 84 -7.91 -2.08 6.67
C ILE A 84 -8.53 -3.42 6.27
N LEU A 85 -7.92 -4.08 5.30
CA LEU A 85 -8.28 -5.44 4.88
C LEU A 85 -7.04 -6.29 4.65
N GLN A 86 -7.22 -7.60 4.50
CA GLN A 86 -6.17 -8.55 4.14
C GLN A 86 -6.37 -9.10 2.72
N VAL A 87 -5.27 -9.45 2.07
CA VAL A 87 -5.25 -10.18 0.81
C VAL A 87 -4.35 -11.39 0.94
N SER A 88 -4.87 -12.55 0.59
CA SER A 88 -4.17 -13.83 0.59
C SER A 88 -3.12 -13.92 -0.51
N MET A 89 -1.99 -14.51 -0.16
CA MET A 89 -0.89 -14.86 -1.06
C MET A 89 -0.95 -16.35 -1.40
N ASN A 90 -0.78 -16.67 -2.68
CA ASN A 90 -0.49 -18.05 -3.10
C ASN A 90 0.99 -18.39 -2.89
N ASP A 91 1.36 -19.67 -3.06
CA ASP A 91 2.71 -20.17 -2.80
C ASP A 91 3.82 -19.40 -3.55
N LYS A 92 3.57 -18.97 -4.79
CA LYS A 92 4.55 -18.19 -5.57
C LYS A 92 4.73 -16.78 -4.98
N GLN A 93 3.63 -16.14 -4.63
CA GLN A 93 3.64 -14.81 -4.01
C GLN A 93 4.30 -14.85 -2.62
N GLN A 94 4.06 -15.94 -1.87
CA GLN A 94 4.72 -16.19 -0.60
C GLN A 94 6.24 -16.38 -0.77
N ALA A 95 6.69 -17.10 -1.81
CA ALA A 95 8.11 -17.26 -2.10
C ALA A 95 8.80 -15.91 -2.36
N ILE A 96 8.18 -15.03 -3.16
CA ILE A 96 8.70 -13.67 -3.42
C ILE A 96 8.81 -12.87 -2.12
N PHE A 97 7.78 -12.90 -1.27
CA PHE A 97 7.81 -12.24 0.04
C PHE A 97 8.91 -12.80 0.95
N ASN A 98 9.12 -14.11 0.96
CA ASN A 98 10.16 -14.76 1.76
C ASN A 98 11.57 -14.35 1.30
N GLU A 99 11.81 -14.27 -0.01
CA GLU A 99 13.08 -13.80 -0.58
C GLU A 99 13.36 -12.33 -0.21
N ALA A 100 12.36 -11.45 -0.35
CA ALA A 100 12.47 -10.06 0.09
C ALA A 100 12.74 -9.96 1.61
N THR A 101 12.07 -10.77 2.42
CA THR A 101 12.27 -10.83 3.88
C THR A 101 13.68 -11.28 4.24
N ALA A 102 14.21 -12.33 3.59
CA ALA A 102 15.57 -12.81 3.80
C ALA A 102 16.60 -11.73 3.43
N SER A 103 16.39 -11.07 2.30
CA SER A 103 17.23 -9.96 1.83
C SER A 103 17.22 -8.75 2.78
N SER A 104 16.04 -8.37 3.29
CA SER A 104 15.89 -7.32 4.32
C SER A 104 16.71 -7.65 5.58
N LYS A 105 16.57 -8.87 6.11
CA LYS A 105 17.33 -9.33 7.28
C LYS A 105 18.83 -9.30 7.05
N ALA A 106 19.29 -9.74 5.87
CA ALA A 106 20.69 -9.71 5.50
C ALA A 106 21.25 -8.29 5.43
N PHE A 107 20.50 -7.35 4.83
CA PHE A 107 20.90 -5.94 4.77
C PHE A 107 21.02 -5.32 6.17
N PHE A 108 20.00 -5.47 7.02
CA PHE A 108 20.01 -4.83 8.33
C PHE A 108 21.05 -5.41 9.31
N ALA A 109 21.54 -6.63 9.04
CA ALA A 109 22.66 -7.25 9.76
C ALA A 109 24.04 -6.69 9.37
N LYS A 110 24.16 -5.92 8.27
CA LYS A 110 25.43 -5.31 7.86
C LYS A 110 25.93 -4.27 8.88
N PRO A 111 27.25 -4.00 8.94
CA PRO A 111 27.81 -2.96 9.79
C PRO A 111 27.14 -1.59 9.57
N PRO A 112 26.99 -0.75 10.62
CA PRO A 112 26.36 0.56 10.49
C PRO A 112 26.95 1.45 9.40
N ALA A 113 28.27 1.40 9.19
CA ALA A 113 28.95 2.20 8.16
C ALA A 113 28.56 1.77 6.73
N GLU A 114 28.37 0.47 6.49
CA GLU A 114 27.92 -0.03 5.18
C GLU A 114 26.48 0.40 4.90
N LYS A 115 25.59 0.28 5.90
CA LYS A 115 24.20 0.75 5.77
C LYS A 115 24.15 2.26 5.53
N ALA A 116 24.92 3.04 6.28
CA ALA A 116 24.98 4.50 6.17
C ALA A 116 25.56 5.00 4.82
N ALA A 117 26.33 4.18 4.11
CA ALA A 117 26.85 4.51 2.78
C ALA A 117 25.76 4.44 1.70
N CYS A 118 24.66 3.72 1.94
CA CYS A 118 23.55 3.56 1.00
C CYS A 118 22.61 4.76 0.99
N VAL A 119 23.12 5.95 0.65
CA VAL A 119 22.33 7.18 0.55
C VAL A 119 22.58 7.86 -0.79
N ASP A 120 21.59 8.60 -1.29
CA ASP A 120 21.72 9.37 -2.52
C ASP A 120 21.31 10.84 -2.30
N SER A 121 21.87 11.73 -3.11
CA SER A 121 21.60 13.17 -3.04
C SER A 121 20.53 13.65 -4.03
N GLN A 122 20.13 12.82 -4.99
CA GLN A 122 19.12 13.14 -6.01
C GLN A 122 17.72 12.67 -5.56
N SER A 123 17.65 11.48 -4.96
CA SER A 123 16.46 10.82 -4.45
C SER A 123 16.53 10.59 -2.94
N TYR A 124 15.37 10.40 -2.32
CA TYR A 124 15.26 9.94 -0.92
C TYR A 124 15.40 8.42 -0.78
N ALA A 125 15.60 7.69 -1.88
CA ALA A 125 15.95 6.27 -1.82
C ALA A 125 17.21 6.04 -0.97
N GLY A 126 17.28 4.85 -0.36
CA GLY A 126 18.38 4.41 0.48
C GLY A 126 18.05 4.34 1.96
N TYR A 127 19.10 4.21 2.75
CA TYR A 127 19.05 3.91 4.18
C TYR A 127 18.71 5.13 5.04
N ILE A 128 17.90 4.93 6.06
CA ILE A 128 17.54 5.89 7.10
C ILE A 128 17.84 5.20 8.43
N ALA A 129 18.66 5.85 9.26
CA ALA A 129 19.06 5.27 10.54
C ALA A 129 17.93 5.36 11.57
N SER A 130 17.93 4.43 12.54
CA SER A 130 17.08 4.54 13.72
C SER A 130 17.25 5.90 14.40
N GLY A 131 16.14 6.59 14.64
CA GLY A 131 16.08 7.92 15.22
C GLY A 131 16.45 9.07 14.28
N GLU A 132 16.57 8.83 12.98
CA GLU A 132 16.71 9.89 11.95
C GLU A 132 15.35 10.45 11.52
N GLU A 133 14.35 9.58 11.33
CA GLU A 133 13.00 10.01 10.98
C GLU A 133 12.27 10.60 12.18
N ILE A 134 11.52 11.68 11.94
CA ILE A 134 10.76 12.41 12.94
C ILE A 134 9.27 12.35 12.62
N THR A 135 8.48 11.83 13.55
CA THR A 135 7.01 11.87 13.52
C THR A 135 6.51 12.64 14.74
N ASP A 136 5.73 13.71 14.52
CA ASP A 136 5.23 14.62 15.57
C ASP A 136 6.35 15.17 16.49
N GLY A 137 7.48 15.53 15.90
CA GLY A 137 8.63 16.06 16.65
C GLY A 137 9.39 15.00 17.48
N ILE A 138 8.98 13.74 17.45
CA ILE A 138 9.60 12.62 18.17
C ILE A 138 10.33 11.71 17.19
N ALA A 139 11.55 11.30 17.52
CA ALA A 139 12.32 10.37 16.71
C ALA A 139 11.71 8.96 16.68
N ASP A 140 11.60 8.37 15.50
CA ASP A 140 11.12 7.01 15.29
C ASP A 140 12.27 6.00 15.41
N TYR A 141 12.01 4.81 15.96
CA TYR A 141 13.05 3.83 16.24
C TYR A 141 13.37 2.87 15.08
N SER A 142 12.61 2.90 13.99
CA SER A 142 12.88 2.04 12.83
C SER A 142 14.17 2.42 12.10
N GLU A 143 14.95 1.41 11.69
CA GLU A 143 15.86 1.54 10.55
C GLU A 143 15.06 1.25 9.28
N ILE A 144 15.29 2.03 8.22
CA ILE A 144 14.54 1.90 6.96
C ILE A 144 15.51 1.85 5.79
N PHE A 145 15.19 1.05 4.77
CA PHE A 145 15.69 1.27 3.41
C PHE A 145 14.50 1.64 2.52
N THR A 146 14.50 2.86 2.01
CA THR A 146 13.46 3.34 1.11
C THR A 146 13.85 3.03 -0.34
N VAL A 147 12.94 2.40 -1.07
CA VAL A 147 13.08 2.16 -2.52
C VAL A 147 12.10 3.09 -3.21
N THR A 148 12.59 4.14 -3.88
CA THR A 148 11.77 4.93 -4.82
C THR A 148 11.89 4.35 -6.23
N LYS A 149 11.27 4.99 -7.23
CA LYS A 149 11.56 4.69 -8.63
C LYS A 149 13.07 4.78 -8.89
N ASP A 150 13.67 3.67 -9.34
CA ASP A 150 15.12 3.53 -9.57
C ASP A 150 15.47 4.09 -10.96
N LEU A 151 15.88 5.35 -11.00
CA LEU A 151 16.14 6.08 -12.25
C LEU A 151 17.64 6.35 -12.42
N ASP A 152 18.22 5.89 -13.52
CA ASP A 152 19.63 6.16 -13.80
C ASP A 152 19.93 7.66 -13.98
N LEU A 153 21.21 8.03 -13.90
CA LEU A 153 21.63 9.43 -14.06
C LEU A 153 21.43 10.00 -15.47
N ALA A 154 21.27 9.12 -16.47
CA ALA A 154 21.04 9.52 -17.86
C ALA A 154 19.56 9.80 -18.14
N GLU A 155 18.67 9.36 -17.26
CA GLU A 155 17.23 9.50 -17.38
C GLU A 155 16.82 10.99 -17.49
N PRO A 156 15.94 11.36 -18.44
CA PRO A 156 15.64 12.76 -18.74
C PRO A 156 15.20 13.61 -17.54
N ARG A 157 14.39 13.07 -16.63
CA ARG A 157 13.90 13.79 -15.44
C ARG A 157 15.01 13.97 -14.41
N VAL A 158 15.90 12.98 -14.27
CA VAL A 158 17.10 13.10 -13.43
C VAL A 158 18.04 14.18 -13.98
N ARG A 159 18.30 14.18 -15.30
CA ARG A 159 19.10 15.22 -15.98
C ARG A 159 18.48 16.61 -15.89
N ALA A 160 17.14 16.68 -15.97
CA ALA A 160 16.37 17.91 -15.78
C ALA A 160 16.24 18.31 -14.30
N LYS A 161 16.89 17.58 -13.38
CA LYS A 161 16.92 17.86 -11.94
C LYS A 161 15.54 17.91 -11.30
N TRP A 162 14.63 17.05 -11.74
CA TRP A 162 13.34 16.91 -11.05
C TRP A 162 13.60 16.53 -9.58
N PRO A 163 12.86 17.13 -8.63
CA PRO A 163 13.03 16.80 -7.21
C PRO A 163 12.73 15.32 -6.98
N CYS A 164 13.48 14.69 -6.08
CA CYS A 164 13.34 13.28 -5.69
C CYS A 164 13.69 12.25 -6.78
N HIS A 165 14.10 12.65 -7.99
CA HIS A 165 14.41 11.72 -9.08
C HIS A 165 15.90 11.38 -9.10
N GLY A 166 16.22 10.10 -8.96
CA GLY A 166 17.59 9.58 -9.01
C GLY A 166 17.67 8.07 -8.80
N PRO A 167 18.89 7.51 -8.83
CA PRO A 167 19.09 6.07 -8.68
C PRO A 167 18.86 5.66 -7.23
N ALA A 168 18.36 4.44 -7.02
CA ALA A 168 18.35 3.85 -5.69
C ALA A 168 19.78 3.41 -5.32
N PRO A 169 20.31 3.83 -4.16
CA PRO A 169 21.67 3.49 -3.73
C PRO A 169 21.71 2.07 -3.15
N TRP A 170 21.42 1.07 -4.00
CA TRP A 170 21.45 -0.34 -3.62
C TRP A 170 22.82 -0.74 -3.07
N PRO A 171 22.89 -1.49 -1.96
CA PRO A 171 24.17 -1.98 -1.44
C PRO A 171 24.82 -2.99 -2.40
N ASP A 172 24.01 -3.83 -3.03
CA ASP A 172 24.43 -4.95 -3.86
C ASP A 172 23.25 -5.45 -4.73
N TYR A 173 23.53 -6.38 -5.65
CA TYR A 173 22.52 -6.95 -6.55
C TYR A 173 21.55 -7.88 -5.79
N GLU A 174 22.06 -8.52 -4.75
CA GLU A 174 21.40 -9.45 -3.85
C GLU A 174 20.31 -8.80 -3.00
N MET A 175 20.38 -7.48 -2.76
CA MET A 175 19.25 -6.69 -2.27
C MET A 175 18.36 -6.16 -3.39
N LYS A 176 18.95 -5.68 -4.48
CA LYS A 176 18.20 -5.06 -5.59
C LYS A 176 17.17 -5.99 -6.20
N GLN A 177 17.58 -7.20 -6.58
CA GLN A 177 16.74 -8.11 -7.35
C GLN A 177 15.49 -8.56 -6.55
N PRO A 178 15.60 -9.06 -5.30
CA PRO A 178 14.42 -9.55 -4.58
C PRO A 178 13.43 -8.42 -4.29
N MET A 179 13.93 -7.21 -3.99
CA MET A 179 13.08 -6.05 -3.72
C MET A 179 12.38 -5.55 -4.98
N THR A 180 13.05 -5.59 -6.13
CA THR A 180 12.44 -5.24 -7.43
C THR A 180 11.32 -6.21 -7.77
N THR A 181 11.58 -7.53 -7.71
CA THR A 181 10.55 -8.55 -7.97
C THR A 181 9.38 -8.45 -6.99
N TYR A 182 9.64 -8.15 -5.72
CA TYR A 182 8.57 -7.96 -4.74
C TYR A 182 7.73 -6.71 -5.03
N MET A 183 8.35 -5.59 -5.38
CA MET A 183 7.63 -4.36 -5.76
C MET A 183 6.82 -4.53 -7.06
N GLU A 184 7.30 -5.31 -8.03
CA GLU A 184 6.54 -5.65 -9.25
C GLU A 184 5.26 -6.43 -8.89
N TYR A 185 5.37 -7.45 -8.06
CA TYR A 185 4.22 -8.21 -7.56
C TYR A 185 3.20 -7.32 -6.80
N LEU A 186 3.70 -6.45 -5.91
CA LEU A 186 2.85 -5.52 -5.17
C LEU A 186 2.20 -4.48 -6.10
N GLY A 187 2.90 -4.06 -7.14
CA GLY A 187 2.37 -3.17 -8.19
C GLY A 187 1.22 -3.81 -8.96
N GLU A 188 1.36 -5.08 -9.39
CA GLU A 188 0.28 -5.82 -10.04
C GLU A 188 -0.95 -5.97 -9.12
N SER A 189 -0.71 -6.16 -7.81
CA SER A 189 -1.76 -6.26 -6.81
C SER A 189 -2.45 -4.91 -6.60
N GLY A 190 -1.68 -3.83 -6.53
CA GLY A 190 -2.18 -2.45 -6.42
C GLY A 190 -3.08 -2.05 -7.57
N GLU A 191 -2.69 -2.37 -8.81
CA GLU A 191 -3.52 -2.10 -10.00
C GLU A 191 -4.86 -2.85 -9.95
N LYS A 192 -4.86 -4.14 -9.54
CA LYS A 192 -6.11 -4.90 -9.39
C LYS A 192 -6.99 -4.32 -8.28
N LEU A 193 -6.41 -3.91 -7.17
CA LEU A 193 -7.11 -3.26 -6.06
C LEU A 193 -7.76 -1.95 -6.50
N LEU A 194 -7.05 -1.11 -7.28
CA LEU A 194 -7.62 0.12 -7.81
C LEU A 194 -8.75 -0.15 -8.80
N GLN A 195 -8.61 -1.12 -9.72
CA GLN A 195 -9.68 -1.49 -10.66
C GLN A 195 -10.94 -2.00 -9.91
N LEU A 196 -10.76 -2.81 -8.88
CA LEU A 196 -11.86 -3.28 -8.03
C LEU A 196 -12.48 -2.11 -7.24
N THR A 197 -11.66 -1.17 -6.76
CA THR A 197 -12.14 0.03 -6.06
C THR A 197 -12.99 0.91 -6.99
N GLU A 198 -12.59 1.10 -8.25
CA GLU A 198 -13.38 1.83 -9.25
C GLU A 198 -14.77 1.19 -9.44
N LEU A 199 -14.82 -0.15 -9.55
CA LEU A 199 -16.09 -0.90 -9.64
C LEU A 199 -16.92 -0.79 -8.35
N GLY A 200 -16.28 -0.84 -7.19
CA GLY A 200 -16.93 -0.74 -5.87
C GLY A 200 -17.56 0.63 -5.62
N LEU A 201 -16.86 1.70 -6.01
CA LEU A 201 -17.33 3.08 -5.93
C LEU A 201 -18.31 3.45 -7.06
N ASN A 202 -18.50 2.56 -8.04
CA ASN A 202 -19.31 2.78 -9.24
C ASN A 202 -18.87 4.04 -10.02
N VAL A 203 -17.56 4.21 -10.18
CA VAL A 203 -16.95 5.28 -10.99
C VAL A 203 -16.44 4.72 -12.32
N PRO A 204 -16.23 5.56 -13.36
CA PRO A 204 -15.73 5.09 -14.64
C PRO A 204 -14.37 4.38 -14.51
N ALA A 205 -14.16 3.35 -15.33
CA ALA A 205 -12.88 2.64 -15.39
C ALA A 205 -11.73 3.61 -15.71
N GLY A 206 -10.62 3.46 -15.00
CA GLY A 206 -9.45 4.34 -15.10
C GLY A 206 -9.56 5.64 -14.30
N SER A 207 -10.61 5.86 -13.52
CA SER A 207 -10.69 7.04 -12.63
C SER A 207 -9.56 7.09 -11.60
N LEU A 208 -9.05 5.93 -11.18
CA LEU A 208 -7.92 5.75 -10.28
C LEU A 208 -6.67 5.30 -11.04
N THR A 209 -6.76 4.25 -11.86
CA THR A 209 -5.56 3.65 -12.49
C THR A 209 -4.91 4.53 -13.56
N ASN A 210 -5.61 5.53 -14.11
CA ASN A 210 -4.93 6.47 -15.00
C ASN A 210 -4.00 7.42 -14.24
N LEU A 211 -4.21 7.62 -12.93
CA LEU A 211 -3.30 8.39 -12.09
C LEU A 211 -1.99 7.64 -11.87
N THR A 212 -2.01 6.31 -11.85
CA THR A 212 -0.85 5.43 -11.57
C THR A 212 -0.02 5.08 -12.81
N ALA A 213 -0.33 5.65 -13.97
CA ALA A 213 0.52 5.51 -15.16
C ALA A 213 1.91 6.11 -14.89
N ASP A 214 2.96 5.29 -14.94
CA ASP A 214 4.30 5.62 -14.44
C ASP A 214 4.28 6.11 -12.98
N GLY A 215 3.47 5.44 -12.15
CA GLY A 215 3.25 5.75 -10.74
C GLY A 215 4.54 5.90 -9.95
N TRP A 216 4.56 6.82 -8.99
CA TRP A 216 5.68 7.05 -8.09
C TRP A 216 5.69 6.04 -6.93
N HIS A 217 5.51 4.77 -7.29
CA HIS A 217 5.49 3.67 -6.35
C HIS A 217 6.81 3.61 -5.60
N HIS A 218 6.71 3.41 -4.29
CA HIS A 218 7.86 3.28 -3.43
C HIS A 218 7.60 2.28 -2.32
N MET A 219 8.65 1.80 -1.68
CA MET A 219 8.55 0.84 -0.59
C MET A 219 9.50 1.24 0.54
N ARG A 220 9.00 1.18 1.77
CA ARG A 220 9.82 1.22 2.98
C ARG A 220 10.05 -0.22 3.43
N ILE A 221 11.31 -0.61 3.48
CA ILE A 221 11.78 -1.87 4.06
C ILE A 221 12.21 -1.53 5.48
N LEU A 222 11.53 -2.07 6.50
CA LEU A 222 11.69 -1.62 7.87
C LEU A 222 12.23 -2.73 8.78
N ARG A 223 13.15 -2.35 9.67
CA ARG A 223 13.51 -3.09 10.87
C ARG A 223 13.24 -2.23 12.10
N PHE A 224 12.49 -2.78 13.04
CA PHE A 224 12.28 -2.19 14.36
C PHE A 224 13.13 -2.95 15.38
N PRO A 225 13.91 -2.27 16.22
CA PRO A 225 14.68 -2.92 17.28
C PRO A 225 13.74 -3.45 18.39
N PRO A 226 14.19 -4.40 19.22
CA PRO A 226 13.44 -4.77 20.41
C PRO A 226 13.45 -3.63 21.44
N THR A 227 12.46 -3.62 22.34
CA THR A 227 12.30 -2.62 23.39
C THR A 227 13.53 -2.42 24.27
N HIS A 228 14.35 -3.45 24.47
CA HIS A 228 15.55 -3.41 25.30
C HIS A 228 16.81 -2.93 24.56
N ASN A 229 16.74 -2.65 23.25
CA ASN A 229 17.89 -2.26 22.43
C ASN A 229 17.58 -1.03 21.56
N THR A 230 17.13 0.04 22.21
CA THR A 230 16.84 1.33 21.56
C THR A 230 18.00 2.31 21.75
N ASN A 231 18.08 3.33 20.90
CA ASN A 231 19.11 4.38 21.00
C ASN A 231 18.73 5.53 21.97
N GLY A 232 17.58 5.43 22.66
CA GLY A 232 17.08 6.42 23.60
C GLY A 232 16.57 7.75 23.02
N LYS A 233 16.52 7.93 21.69
CA LYS A 233 16.11 9.21 21.06
C LYS A 233 14.59 9.43 21.01
N GLY A 234 13.80 8.36 21.04
CA GLY A 234 12.34 8.40 20.93
C GLY A 234 11.62 8.05 22.24
N LYS A 235 10.28 8.00 22.21
CA LYS A 235 9.42 7.63 23.36
C LYS A 235 9.48 6.12 23.64
N GLU A 236 9.54 5.72 24.92
CA GLU A 236 9.55 4.31 25.32
C GLU A 236 8.38 3.52 24.72
N GLY A 237 8.66 2.31 24.20
CA GLY A 237 7.65 1.41 23.61
C GLY A 237 7.05 1.85 22.26
N ARG A 238 7.33 3.09 21.81
CA ARG A 238 6.92 3.62 20.50
C ARG A 238 7.93 3.17 19.45
N GLY A 239 7.47 2.68 18.31
CA GLY A 239 8.29 2.41 17.12
C GLY A 239 8.21 3.56 16.13
N ILE A 240 7.00 3.79 15.60
CA ILE A 240 6.63 4.97 14.80
C ILE A 240 5.36 5.55 15.41
N GLY A 241 5.26 6.88 15.46
CA GLY A 241 4.08 7.57 15.96
C GLY A 241 2.83 7.39 15.11
N SER A 242 1.71 7.89 15.64
CA SER A 242 0.47 7.96 14.86
C SER A 242 0.66 8.86 13.65
N HIS A 243 0.31 8.38 12.46
CA HIS A 243 0.33 9.15 11.22
C HIS A 243 -0.60 8.53 10.18
N THR A 244 -0.81 9.26 9.08
CA THR A 244 -1.38 8.73 7.84
C THR A 244 -0.33 8.79 6.72
N ASP A 245 -0.52 7.94 5.72
CA ASP A 245 0.37 7.86 4.56
C ASP A 245 -0.18 8.60 3.36
N TYR A 246 0.71 9.08 2.52
CA TYR A 246 0.49 10.24 1.65
C TYR A 246 -0.20 9.92 0.31
N GLY A 247 -0.63 8.68 0.13
CA GLY A 247 -0.80 8.06 -1.17
C GLY A 247 -2.20 7.58 -1.55
N LEU A 248 -2.30 6.73 -2.58
CA LEU A 248 -3.55 6.03 -2.89
C LEU A 248 -3.75 4.83 -1.96
N LEU A 249 -2.87 3.85 -2.03
CA LEU A 249 -2.96 2.62 -1.24
C LEU A 249 -1.63 2.31 -0.56
N VAL A 250 -1.72 1.85 0.68
CA VAL A 250 -0.61 1.22 1.39
C VAL A 250 -0.85 -0.27 1.40
N ILE A 251 0.14 -1.03 0.92
CA ILE A 251 0.17 -2.49 0.92
C ILE A 251 1.29 -2.91 1.87
N ALA A 252 0.93 -3.48 3.01
CA ALA A 252 1.89 -3.81 4.07
C ALA A 252 1.99 -5.31 4.33
N ALA A 253 3.21 -5.78 4.58
CA ALA A 253 3.48 -7.15 5.01
C ALA A 253 4.41 -7.13 6.23
N GLN A 254 4.30 -8.15 7.08
CA GLN A 254 5.04 -8.22 8.34
C GLN A 254 5.48 -9.64 8.66
N ASP A 255 6.52 -9.77 9.49
CA ASP A 255 6.90 -11.03 10.10
C ASP A 255 5.98 -11.44 11.26
N ASP A 256 6.39 -12.47 12.00
CA ASP A 256 5.61 -13.08 13.09
C ASP A 256 5.66 -12.31 14.43
N VAL A 257 6.35 -11.17 14.49
CA VAL A 257 6.60 -10.47 15.76
C VAL A 257 5.39 -9.63 16.16
N GLY A 258 4.81 -8.92 15.19
CA GLY A 258 3.67 -8.05 15.41
C GLY A 258 4.04 -6.71 16.06
N GLY A 259 3.26 -5.69 15.74
CA GLY A 259 3.47 -4.33 16.26
C GLY A 259 2.70 -3.22 15.59
N LEU A 260 2.01 -3.50 14.49
CA LEU A 260 1.17 -2.53 13.79
C LEU A 260 -0.15 -2.32 14.54
N PHE A 261 -0.54 -1.06 14.71
CA PHE A 261 -1.86 -0.64 15.17
C PHE A 261 -2.46 0.31 14.15
N ILE A 262 -3.76 0.17 13.89
CA ILE A 262 -4.52 1.05 13.00
C ILE A 262 -5.71 1.63 13.75
N ARG A 263 -6.21 2.78 13.30
CA ARG A 263 -7.43 3.39 13.84
C ARG A 263 -8.54 3.26 12.79
N PRO A 264 -9.58 2.46 13.03
CA PRO A 264 -10.71 2.38 12.13
C PRO A 264 -11.44 3.72 12.01
N PRO A 265 -12.29 3.89 10.98
CA PRO A 265 -13.15 5.06 10.87
C PRO A 265 -14.14 5.14 12.04
N TYR A 266 -14.26 6.32 12.64
CA TYR A 266 -15.26 6.61 13.68
C TYR A 266 -16.05 7.87 13.31
N ASP A 267 -17.35 7.85 13.56
CA ASP A 267 -18.22 9.01 13.33
C ASP A 267 -17.73 10.24 14.12
N GLY A 268 -17.64 11.39 13.42
CA GLY A 268 -17.17 12.65 13.99
C GLY A 268 -15.64 12.82 14.04
N GLU A 269 -14.87 11.81 13.62
CA GLU A 269 -13.42 11.91 13.47
C GLU A 269 -13.08 12.22 12.00
N HIS A 270 -12.62 13.45 11.74
CA HIS A 270 -12.23 13.90 10.41
C HIS A 270 -10.84 14.51 10.43
N TYR A 271 -9.99 14.04 9.53
CA TYR A 271 -8.61 14.48 9.42
C TYR A 271 -8.20 14.53 7.96
N ALA A 272 -7.56 15.60 7.54
CA ALA A 272 -7.05 15.77 6.19
C ALA A 272 -5.58 16.18 6.29
N ASN A 273 -4.65 15.23 6.14
CA ASN A 273 -3.21 15.50 6.33
C ASN A 273 -2.66 16.55 5.35
N TRP A 274 -3.31 16.74 4.21
CA TRP A 274 -2.99 17.81 3.25
C TRP A 274 -3.42 19.21 3.71
N GLU A 275 -4.36 19.33 4.67
CA GLU A 275 -4.78 20.59 5.27
C GLU A 275 -4.06 20.85 6.60
N LYS A 276 -4.03 19.84 7.46
CA LYS A 276 -3.40 19.87 8.78
C LYS A 276 -2.75 18.52 9.07
N SER A 277 -1.49 18.56 9.50
CA SER A 277 -0.72 17.36 9.82
C SER A 277 -1.50 16.36 10.67
N ALA A 278 -1.52 15.11 10.21
CA ALA A 278 -2.04 13.94 10.92
C ALA A 278 -1.02 13.33 11.90
N ALA A 279 0.25 13.74 11.87
CA ALA A 279 1.26 13.21 12.79
C ALA A 279 0.87 13.43 14.27
N GLY A 280 1.03 12.40 15.10
CA GLY A 280 0.76 12.42 16.55
C GLY A 280 -0.73 12.36 16.93
N MET A 281 -1.62 12.42 15.94
CA MET A 281 -3.06 12.47 16.19
C MET A 281 -3.53 11.25 17.00
N LYS A 282 -4.27 11.49 18.09
CA LYS A 282 -4.93 10.42 18.85
C LYS A 282 -3.98 9.30 19.30
N GLU A 283 -2.67 9.58 19.39
CA GLU A 283 -1.65 8.54 19.60
C GLU A 283 -1.88 7.80 20.92
N ASP A 284 -2.23 8.52 21.98
CA ASP A 284 -2.46 7.97 23.32
C ASP A 284 -3.96 7.72 23.63
N ASP A 285 -4.87 8.02 22.69
CA ASP A 285 -6.31 7.73 22.85
C ASP A 285 -6.57 6.21 22.79
N GLU A 286 -7.70 5.77 23.34
CA GLU A 286 -8.21 4.43 23.10
C GLU A 286 -8.75 4.29 21.65
N LYS A 287 -9.25 3.10 21.28
CA LYS A 287 -9.78 2.76 19.94
C LYS A 287 -8.74 2.48 18.85
N TRP A 288 -7.51 2.17 19.23
CA TRP A 288 -6.56 1.53 18.33
C TRP A 288 -6.87 0.04 18.19
N HIS A 289 -6.75 -0.45 16.97
CA HIS A 289 -6.91 -1.85 16.61
C HIS A 289 -5.53 -2.45 16.29
N TYR A 290 -5.12 -3.46 17.05
CA TYR A 290 -3.90 -4.21 16.82
C TYR A 290 -4.06 -5.12 15.60
N VAL A 291 -3.10 -5.08 14.67
CA VAL A 291 -3.08 -5.91 13.46
C VAL A 291 -2.13 -7.10 13.69
N PRO A 292 -2.65 -8.26 14.12
CA PRO A 292 -1.83 -9.42 14.41
C PRO A 292 -1.15 -9.95 13.14
N PRO A 293 0.07 -10.52 13.24
CA PRO A 293 0.66 -11.31 12.18
C PRO A 293 -0.25 -12.45 11.76
N VAL A 294 -0.63 -12.48 10.49
CA VAL A 294 -1.32 -13.61 9.87
C VAL A 294 -0.43 -14.12 8.75
N PRO A 295 -0.10 -15.44 8.71
CA PRO A 295 0.70 -15.99 7.64
C PRO A 295 0.04 -15.78 6.27
N ASN A 296 0.86 -15.61 5.24
CA ASN A 296 0.45 -15.65 3.84
C ASN A 296 -0.59 -14.59 3.47
N VAL A 297 -0.60 -13.45 4.15
CA VAL A 297 -1.40 -12.29 3.76
C VAL A 297 -0.54 -11.03 3.74
N PHE A 298 -0.93 -10.09 2.90
CA PHE A 298 -0.56 -8.68 3.08
C PHE A 298 -1.83 -7.90 3.43
N THR A 299 -1.67 -6.77 4.12
CA THR A 299 -2.77 -5.88 4.46
C THR A 299 -2.82 -4.69 3.51
N VAL A 300 -4.01 -4.12 3.30
CA VAL A 300 -4.21 -2.94 2.45
C VAL A 300 -5.07 -1.91 3.15
N PHE A 301 -4.64 -0.65 3.15
CA PHE A 301 -5.44 0.47 3.65
C PHE A 301 -5.28 1.74 2.78
N PRO A 302 -6.27 2.64 2.76
CA PRO A 302 -6.22 3.88 1.98
C PRO A 302 -5.24 4.89 2.57
N GLY A 303 -4.61 5.68 1.68
CA GLY A 303 -3.83 6.86 2.04
C GLY A 303 -4.55 8.18 1.75
N ASP A 304 -3.82 9.28 1.91
CA ASP A 304 -4.32 10.66 1.84
C ASP A 304 -4.89 11.03 0.47
N ILE A 305 -4.28 10.57 -0.64
CA ILE A 305 -4.83 10.83 -1.98
C ILE A 305 -6.14 10.10 -2.18
N MET A 306 -6.26 8.85 -1.71
CA MET A 306 -7.54 8.13 -1.79
C MET A 306 -8.62 8.84 -0.99
N GLN A 307 -8.28 9.33 0.20
CA GLN A 307 -9.19 10.13 0.98
C GLN A 307 -9.60 11.42 0.26
N TYR A 308 -8.64 12.14 -0.31
CA TYR A 308 -8.92 13.37 -1.01
C TYR A 308 -9.82 13.16 -2.23
N ILE A 309 -9.50 12.18 -3.09
CA ILE A 309 -10.28 11.96 -4.33
C ILE A 309 -11.67 11.38 -4.06
N THR A 310 -11.85 10.65 -2.96
CA THR A 310 -13.16 10.14 -2.55
C THR A 310 -13.90 11.05 -1.57
N ASN A 311 -13.35 12.25 -1.29
CA ASN A 311 -13.91 13.20 -0.34
C ASN A 311 -14.28 12.56 1.00
N SER A 312 -13.29 11.86 1.56
CA SER A 312 -13.36 11.12 2.81
C SER A 312 -14.37 9.97 2.86
N TYR A 313 -14.95 9.56 1.72
CA TYR A 313 -15.73 8.32 1.66
C TYR A 313 -14.85 7.09 1.97
N LEU A 314 -13.59 7.12 1.53
CA LEU A 314 -12.53 6.20 1.96
C LEU A 314 -11.47 6.99 2.75
N PRO A 315 -11.56 7.03 4.10
CA PRO A 315 -10.60 7.79 4.91
C PRO A 315 -9.19 7.20 4.88
N SER A 316 -8.18 8.07 4.92
CA SER A 316 -6.78 7.67 5.08
C SER A 316 -6.63 7.07 6.48
N THR A 317 -6.05 5.88 6.58
CA THR A 317 -6.07 5.10 7.83
C THR A 317 -4.93 5.51 8.75
N PRO A 318 -5.22 6.13 9.93
CA PRO A 318 -4.18 6.43 10.89
C PRO A 318 -3.60 5.13 11.42
N HIS A 319 -2.28 5.09 11.56
CA HIS A 319 -1.58 3.92 12.06
C HIS A 319 -0.32 4.31 12.83
N LYS A 320 0.11 3.41 13.71
CA LYS A 320 1.32 3.54 14.54
C LYS A 320 1.95 2.18 14.73
N VAL A 321 3.22 2.17 15.18
CA VAL A 321 3.93 0.91 15.47
C VAL A 321 4.43 0.93 16.91
N GLY A 322 4.18 -0.14 17.65
CA GLY A 322 4.80 -0.40 18.96
C GLY A 322 6.02 -1.31 18.82
N LEU A 323 7.06 -1.07 19.63
CA LEU A 323 8.23 -1.95 19.70
C LEU A 323 7.90 -3.22 20.49
N ASN A 324 8.44 -4.36 20.05
CA ASN A 324 8.23 -5.64 20.70
C ASN A 324 9.52 -6.16 21.36
N THR A 325 9.50 -7.38 21.89
CA THR A 325 10.64 -8.00 22.59
C THR A 325 11.71 -8.55 21.65
N ARG A 326 11.42 -8.65 20.35
CA ARG A 326 12.32 -9.09 19.28
C ARG A 326 12.41 -8.05 18.18
N ASP A 327 13.45 -8.14 17.34
CA ASP A 327 13.50 -7.41 16.07
C ASP A 327 12.27 -7.75 15.23
N ARG A 328 11.58 -6.71 14.72
CA ARG A 328 10.45 -6.85 13.81
C ARG A 328 10.81 -6.34 12.43
N PHE A 329 10.55 -7.14 11.41
CA PHE A 329 10.72 -6.79 10.01
C PHE A 329 9.36 -6.58 9.34
N ALA A 330 9.26 -5.53 8.55
CA ALA A 330 8.04 -5.20 7.81
C ALA A 330 8.36 -4.52 6.49
N PHE A 331 7.39 -4.56 5.59
CA PHE A 331 7.38 -3.83 4.33
C PHE A 331 6.13 -2.98 4.29
N ALA A 332 6.27 -1.71 3.91
CA ALA A 332 5.16 -0.85 3.55
C ALA A 332 5.40 -0.39 2.12
N TYR A 333 4.62 -0.91 1.19
CA TYR A 333 4.61 -0.50 -0.21
C TYR A 333 3.50 0.50 -0.45
N PHE A 334 3.82 1.53 -1.20
CA PHE A 334 2.94 2.63 -1.53
C PHE A 334 2.63 2.54 -3.01
N HIS A 335 1.37 2.27 -3.33
CA HIS A 335 0.86 2.29 -4.69
C HIS A 335 0.29 3.69 -4.96
N GLU A 336 0.82 4.37 -5.96
CA GLU A 336 0.87 5.83 -5.98
C GLU A 336 0.57 6.43 -7.33
N PRO A 337 -0.03 7.63 -7.38
CA PRO A 337 -0.08 8.42 -8.60
C PRO A 337 1.32 8.63 -9.18
N SER A 338 1.37 8.92 -10.48
CA SER A 338 2.56 9.48 -11.11
C SER A 338 3.02 10.71 -10.34
N PHE A 339 4.32 10.95 -10.30
CA PHE A 339 4.86 12.18 -9.72
C PHE A 339 4.22 13.43 -10.34
N GLN A 340 3.81 13.35 -11.62
CA GLN A 340 3.20 14.45 -12.34
C GLN A 340 1.68 14.57 -12.17
N ALA A 341 1.05 13.62 -11.50
CA ALA A 341 -0.40 13.56 -11.39
C ALA A 341 -0.93 14.70 -10.52
N VAL A 342 -2.00 15.34 -10.99
CA VAL A 342 -2.85 16.22 -10.18
C VAL A 342 -4.12 15.44 -9.86
N ALA A 343 -4.18 14.89 -8.66
CA ALA A 343 -5.34 14.16 -8.16
C ALA A 343 -6.52 15.12 -7.99
N LYS A 344 -7.71 14.72 -8.43
CA LYS A 344 -8.96 15.49 -8.33
C LYS A 344 -10.07 14.62 -7.75
N PRO A 345 -11.10 15.22 -7.14
CA PRO A 345 -12.25 14.46 -6.67
C PRO A 345 -12.86 13.61 -7.79
N LEU A 346 -13.23 12.39 -7.44
CA LEU A 346 -13.91 11.47 -8.34
C LEU A 346 -15.29 12.01 -8.72
N PRO A 347 -15.84 11.62 -9.89
CA PRO A 347 -17.20 11.97 -10.25
C PRO A 347 -18.20 11.57 -9.16
N GLY A 348 -18.97 12.54 -8.65
CA GLY A 348 -19.94 12.32 -7.55
C GLY A 348 -19.36 12.49 -6.14
N TYR A 349 -18.07 12.78 -6.01
CA TYR A 349 -17.38 12.99 -4.72
C TYR A 349 -16.82 14.41 -4.59
N ASP A 350 -17.21 15.36 -5.44
CA ASP A 350 -16.62 16.71 -5.50
C ASP A 350 -17.29 17.75 -4.57
N VAL A 351 -18.42 17.40 -3.96
CA VAL A 351 -19.22 18.33 -3.15
C VAL A 351 -18.47 18.79 -1.90
N GLY A 352 -18.20 20.10 -1.83
CA GLY A 352 -17.56 20.73 -0.67
C GLY A 352 -16.05 20.45 -0.55
N GLN A 353 -15.45 19.74 -1.51
CA GLN A 353 -14.07 19.28 -1.41
C GLN A 353 -13.05 20.40 -1.69
N SER A 354 -11.98 20.43 -0.90
CA SER A 354 -10.90 21.42 -0.98
C SER A 354 -9.53 20.73 -0.84
N PRO A 355 -8.47 21.17 -1.57
CA PRO A 355 -8.46 22.19 -2.63
C PRO A 355 -9.30 21.78 -3.86
N LYS A 356 -9.81 22.74 -4.65
CA LYS A 356 -10.63 22.43 -5.85
C LYS A 356 -9.79 22.15 -7.10
N GLU A 357 -8.61 22.74 -7.15
CA GLU A 357 -7.64 22.62 -8.24
C GLU A 357 -6.98 21.23 -8.30
N GLY A 358 -7.06 20.47 -7.22
CA GLY A 358 -6.43 19.16 -7.08
C GLY A 358 -5.20 19.17 -6.19
N ILE A 359 -4.76 17.98 -5.78
CA ILE A 359 -3.47 17.77 -5.10
C ILE A 359 -2.47 17.29 -6.14
N HIS A 360 -1.41 18.09 -6.37
CA HIS A 360 -0.28 17.65 -7.17
C HIS A 360 0.58 16.67 -6.36
N TYR A 361 0.58 15.38 -6.75
CA TYR A 361 1.17 14.30 -5.96
C TYR A 361 2.68 14.50 -5.76
N GLY A 362 3.43 14.87 -6.79
CA GLY A 362 4.87 15.13 -6.66
C GLY A 362 5.22 16.25 -5.67
N THR A 363 4.38 17.30 -5.59
CA THR A 363 4.52 18.34 -4.55
C THR A 363 4.22 17.78 -3.16
N HIS A 364 3.14 17.01 -3.01
CA HIS A 364 2.76 16.43 -1.74
C HIS A 364 3.86 15.47 -1.22
N PHE A 365 4.32 14.53 -2.04
CA PHE A 365 5.44 13.63 -1.73
C PHE A 365 6.69 14.40 -1.32
N THR A 366 7.10 15.40 -2.12
CA THR A 366 8.31 16.18 -1.83
C THR A 366 8.20 16.89 -0.48
N ASN A 367 7.06 17.51 -0.19
CA ASN A 367 6.83 18.22 1.08
C ASN A 367 6.88 17.28 2.30
N MET A 368 6.33 16.06 2.17
CA MET A 368 6.36 15.08 3.26
C MET A 368 7.78 14.63 3.56
N PHE A 369 8.58 14.31 2.55
CA PHE A 369 9.97 13.90 2.77
C PHE A 369 10.86 15.05 3.26
N LEU A 370 10.62 16.30 2.83
CA LEU A 370 11.32 17.47 3.39
C LEU A 370 11.04 17.64 4.88
N ARG A 371 9.79 17.42 5.30
CA ARG A 371 9.39 17.48 6.73
C ARG A 371 10.07 16.37 7.53
N ASN A 372 10.12 15.16 7.00
CA ASN A 372 10.63 13.99 7.71
C ASN A 372 12.17 13.96 7.77
N TYR A 373 12.86 14.52 6.77
CA TYR A 373 14.32 14.46 6.63
C TYR A 373 14.98 15.81 6.31
N PRO A 374 14.80 16.85 7.15
CA PRO A 374 15.27 18.20 6.84
C PRO A 374 16.79 18.29 6.66
N GLU A 375 17.55 17.44 7.36
CA GLU A 375 19.03 17.49 7.38
C GLU A 375 19.72 16.58 6.37
N ARG A 376 18.96 15.78 5.61
CA ARG A 376 19.52 14.79 4.68
C ARG A 376 20.19 15.47 3.49
N ILE A 377 21.23 14.84 2.94
CA ILE A 377 21.98 15.36 1.78
C ILE A 377 21.08 15.63 0.57
N THR A 378 20.01 14.82 0.40
CA THR A 378 18.97 14.99 -0.61
C THR A 378 18.26 16.33 -0.44
N THR A 379 17.77 16.63 0.76
CA THR A 379 17.11 17.89 1.11
C THR A 379 18.03 19.08 0.88
N LYS A 380 19.26 18.99 1.38
CA LYS A 380 20.27 20.05 1.23
C LYS A 380 20.56 20.35 -0.24
N ARG A 381 20.76 19.33 -1.07
CA ARG A 381 20.97 19.50 -2.52
C ARG A 381 19.74 20.06 -3.21
N MET A 382 18.55 19.60 -2.83
CA MET A 382 17.27 20.08 -3.38
C MET A 382 17.07 21.58 -3.13
N MET A 383 17.40 22.06 -1.92
CA MET A 383 17.38 23.49 -1.59
C MET A 383 18.47 24.26 -2.35
N ALA A 384 19.73 23.77 -2.30
CA ALA A 384 20.88 24.45 -2.89
C ALA A 384 20.76 24.64 -4.41
N GLU A 385 20.13 23.68 -5.09
CA GLU A 385 19.88 23.75 -6.54
C GLU A 385 18.50 24.32 -6.89
N ASN A 386 17.74 24.83 -5.92
CA ASN A 386 16.39 25.37 -6.09
C ASN A 386 15.43 24.43 -6.87
N ARG A 387 15.51 23.12 -6.61
CA ARG A 387 14.70 22.12 -7.34
C ARG A 387 13.22 22.20 -7.01
N LEU A 388 12.85 22.81 -5.87
CA LEU A 388 11.45 23.02 -5.51
C LEU A 388 10.72 23.93 -6.49
N ALA A 389 11.40 24.90 -7.11
CA ALA A 389 10.80 25.76 -8.12
C ALA A 389 10.25 24.95 -9.29
N LYS A 390 10.86 23.79 -9.62
CA LYS A 390 10.40 22.92 -10.71
C LYS A 390 9.02 22.31 -10.46
N LEU A 391 8.57 22.21 -9.21
CA LEU A 391 7.23 21.69 -8.88
C LEU A 391 6.10 22.59 -9.40
N GLN A 392 6.41 23.81 -9.86
CA GLN A 392 5.47 24.71 -10.53
C GLN A 392 5.52 24.60 -12.05
N ASP A 393 6.51 23.89 -12.61
CA ASP A 393 6.64 23.72 -14.06
C ASP A 393 5.45 22.92 -14.58
N LYS A 394 4.86 23.39 -15.70
CA LYS A 394 3.71 22.73 -16.34
C LYS A 394 4.03 21.28 -16.74
N GLU A 395 5.27 21.02 -17.17
CA GLU A 395 5.75 19.69 -17.51
C GLU A 395 5.59 18.73 -16.32
N LEU A 396 5.95 19.15 -15.11
CA LEU A 396 5.82 18.33 -13.91
C LEU A 396 4.37 18.16 -13.45
N ARG A 397 3.39 18.84 -14.03
CA ARG A 397 1.97 18.76 -13.64
C ARG A 397 1.07 18.19 -14.72
N THR A 398 1.66 17.63 -15.77
CA THR A 398 0.94 17.08 -16.93
C THR A 398 1.34 15.63 -17.11
N LEU A 399 0.39 14.71 -16.96
CA LEU A 399 0.64 13.29 -17.26
C LEU A 399 1.02 13.13 -18.74
N PRO A 400 2.04 12.31 -19.07
CA PRO A 400 2.30 11.98 -20.46
C PRO A 400 1.11 11.21 -21.04
N PRO A 401 0.82 11.37 -22.35
CA PRO A 401 -0.19 10.55 -23.00
C PRO A 401 0.15 9.07 -22.80
N LYS A 402 -0.85 8.26 -22.48
CA LYS A 402 -0.69 6.83 -22.22
C LYS A 402 0.00 6.21 -23.44
N LYS A 403 1.24 5.74 -23.29
CA LYS A 403 1.86 4.91 -24.34
C LYS A 403 1.00 3.67 -24.46
N GLU A 404 0.46 3.38 -25.65
CA GLU A 404 -0.13 2.08 -25.93
C GLU A 404 0.92 1.03 -25.56
N THR A 405 0.63 0.22 -24.55
CA THR A 405 1.56 -0.81 -24.09
C THR A 405 1.73 -1.82 -25.22
N TYR A 406 2.90 -1.80 -25.84
CA TYR A 406 3.37 -2.85 -26.73
C TYR A 406 3.37 -4.16 -25.94
N ILE A 407 2.41 -5.05 -26.24
CA ILE A 407 2.44 -6.44 -25.78
C ILE A 407 3.47 -7.14 -26.69
N PRO A 408 4.63 -7.60 -26.17
CA PRO A 408 5.53 -8.40 -26.98
C PRO A 408 4.78 -9.66 -27.39
N SER A 409 4.60 -9.86 -28.70
CA SER A 409 4.12 -11.13 -29.22
C SER A 409 5.13 -12.20 -28.83
N VAL A 410 4.71 -13.16 -28.01
CA VAL A 410 5.48 -14.37 -27.73
C VAL A 410 5.74 -15.03 -29.08
N GLY A 411 7.02 -15.06 -29.47
CA GLY A 411 7.47 -15.55 -30.76
C GLY A 411 6.96 -16.96 -31.01
N ARG A 412 6.20 -17.13 -32.10
CA ARG A 412 6.02 -18.46 -32.71
C ARG A 412 7.40 -18.93 -33.16
N GLN A 413 7.89 -20.00 -32.55
CA GLN A 413 8.97 -20.78 -33.13
C GLN A 413 8.52 -21.22 -34.53
N SER A 414 9.14 -20.67 -35.56
CA SER A 414 9.06 -21.20 -36.92
C SER A 414 9.89 -22.48 -36.96
N GLN A 415 9.22 -23.62 -36.91
CA GLN A 415 9.75 -24.84 -37.51
C GLN A 415 9.87 -24.58 -39.01
N GLN A 416 11.09 -24.51 -39.52
CA GLN A 416 11.37 -24.77 -40.93
C GLN A 416 12.37 -25.91 -41.01
N GLN A 417 11.83 -27.05 -41.41
CA GLN A 417 12.58 -28.16 -41.98
C GLN A 417 13.34 -27.67 -43.20
N ALA A 418 14.63 -27.95 -43.27
CA ALA A 418 15.37 -27.99 -44.53
C ALA A 418 15.75 -29.44 -44.78
N SER A 419 14.91 -30.11 -45.57
CA SER A 419 15.26 -31.26 -46.38
C SER A 419 15.89 -30.75 -47.68
N LEU A 420 17.19 -30.98 -47.86
CA LEU A 420 17.93 -31.40 -49.06
C LEU A 420 19.41 -31.08 -48.90
#